data_AF-A0A7S0T860-F1
#
_entry.id   AF-A0A7S0T860-F1
#
_cell.length_a   1.000
_cell.length_b   1.000
_cell.length_c   1.000
_cell.angle_alpha   90.00
_cell.angle_beta   90.00
_cell.angle_gamma   90.00
#
_symmetry.space_group_name_H-M   'P 1'
#
loop_
_entity.id
_entity.type
_entity.pdbx_description
1 polymer ?
#
loop_
_entity_poly.entity_id
_entity_poly.type
_entity_poly.pdbx_seq_one_letter_code
_entity_poly.pdbx_strand_id
1 'polypeptide(L)'
;HWFHNFTKVSKIGGAGLQRYIMSSTVVQARNQEDEELQLGPVQAMPPPQAPVEIHGTKFLQLRVVGASFLLNQIRKMVGLTLLINKGWVPRSEIARALTQGERANVPPAPAEGLLLDDLLYDGFNRRFFGKGELGISEEVSFARFDGEREQFKQERIYPYIARPENQPDQINHFFENAYENLVNPTDEEGPMLRTTEAIESLRFNAPTEI
;
A
#
# COMPACT_ATOMS: atom_id res chain seq x y z
N HIS A 1 -13.92 -6.75 1.45
CA HIS A 1 -13.48 -8.01 0.80
C HIS A 1 -12.86 -8.94 1.84
N TRP A 2 -12.61 -10.20 1.47
CA TRP A 2 -11.87 -11.15 2.31
C TRP A 2 -10.38 -10.97 2.07
N PHE A 3 -9.63 -10.64 3.13
CA PHE A 3 -8.18 -10.35 3.03
C PHE A 3 -7.33 -11.46 3.67
N HIS A 4 -7.83 -12.70 3.74
CA HIS A 4 -7.12 -13.83 4.37
C HIS A 4 -5.80 -14.18 3.67
N ASN A 5 -5.69 -13.98 2.35
CA ASN A 5 -4.42 -14.15 1.61
C ASN A 5 -3.44 -12.99 1.80
N PHE A 6 -3.90 -11.87 2.37
CA PHE A 6 -3.11 -10.67 2.64
C PHE A 6 -2.63 -10.61 4.10
N THR A 7 -2.64 -11.72 4.81
CA THR A 7 -2.05 -11.86 6.15
C THR A 7 -1.60 -13.29 6.35
N LYS A 8 -0.81 -13.56 7.38
CA LYS A 8 -0.57 -14.94 7.82
C LYS A 8 -1.78 -15.42 8.62
N VAL A 9 -2.35 -16.57 8.25
CA VAL A 9 -3.50 -17.18 8.94
C VAL A 9 -3.37 -18.69 9.00
N SER A 10 -3.70 -19.27 10.16
CA SER A 10 -3.78 -20.73 10.34
C SER A 10 -5.12 -21.32 9.87
N LYS A 11 -6.20 -20.53 9.89
CA LYS A 11 -7.55 -20.93 9.44
C LYS A 11 -8.18 -19.85 8.56
N ILE A 12 -8.85 -20.27 7.50
CA ILE A 12 -9.58 -19.39 6.57
C ILE A 12 -11.06 -19.33 6.99
N GLY A 13 -11.71 -18.18 6.74
CA GLY A 13 -13.18 -18.05 6.82
C GLY A 13 -13.72 -17.37 8.09
N GLY A 14 -12.87 -16.97 9.04
CA GLY A 14 -13.31 -16.17 10.18
C GLY A 14 -13.72 -14.75 9.76
N ALA A 15 -14.87 -14.26 10.22
CA ALA A 15 -15.36 -12.90 9.91
C ALA A 15 -14.32 -11.79 10.21
N GLY A 16 -13.44 -12.04 11.19
CA GLY A 16 -12.30 -11.18 11.51
C GLY A 16 -11.23 -11.04 10.41
N LEU A 17 -11.38 -11.67 9.25
CA LEU A 17 -10.50 -11.53 8.08
C LEU A 17 -11.10 -10.62 6.99
N GLN A 18 -12.34 -10.17 7.16
CA GLN A 18 -12.91 -9.16 6.30
C GLN A 18 -12.37 -7.78 6.66
N ARG A 19 -11.98 -7.01 5.65
CA ARG A 19 -11.56 -5.62 5.81
C ARG A 19 -12.23 -4.74 4.77
N TYR A 20 -12.38 -3.47 5.13
CA TYR A 20 -12.97 -2.44 4.29
C TYR A 20 -11.90 -1.42 3.93
N ILE A 21 -11.52 -1.44 2.65
CA ILE A 21 -10.66 -0.42 2.05
C ILE A 21 -11.60 0.64 1.46
N MET A 22 -11.47 1.87 1.94
CA MET A 22 -12.28 3.00 1.54
C MET A 22 -11.75 3.61 0.24
N SER A 23 -10.42 3.73 0.13
CA SER A 23 -9.75 4.18 -1.09
C SER A 23 -8.35 3.60 -1.20
N SER A 24 -7.88 3.46 -2.44
CA SER A 24 -6.50 3.10 -2.78
C SER A 24 -6.14 3.86 -4.03
N THR A 25 -5.23 4.82 -3.91
CA THR A 25 -4.92 5.79 -4.98
C THR A 25 -3.42 5.96 -5.14
N VAL A 26 -3.00 6.14 -6.38
CA VAL A 26 -1.69 6.69 -6.70
C VAL A 26 -1.86 8.20 -6.63
N VAL A 27 -1.08 8.87 -5.78
CA VAL A 27 -1.02 10.33 -5.79
C VAL A 27 -0.32 10.71 -7.09
N GLN A 28 -0.97 11.50 -7.94
CA GLN A 28 -0.42 12.05 -9.18
C GLN A 28 -0.18 13.56 -9.01
N ALA A 29 0.79 14.14 -9.73
CA ALA A 29 0.82 15.60 -9.90
C ALA A 29 -0.46 16.04 -10.61
N ARG A 30 -1.13 17.06 -10.07
CA ARG A 30 -2.17 17.78 -10.82
C ARG A 30 -1.48 18.59 -11.92
N ASN A 31 -2.01 18.56 -13.14
CA ASN A 31 -1.48 19.36 -14.23
C ASN A 31 -1.79 20.84 -13.97
N GLN A 32 -0.92 21.75 -14.43
CA GLN A 32 -1.09 23.20 -14.25
C GLN A 32 -2.43 23.76 -14.78
N GLU A 33 -3.10 23.05 -15.69
CA GLU A 33 -4.44 23.42 -16.19
C GLU A 33 -5.54 23.31 -15.13
N ASP A 34 -5.35 22.52 -14.07
CA ASP A 34 -6.30 22.37 -12.96
C ASP A 34 -6.21 23.52 -11.92
N GLU A 35 -5.13 24.34 -11.95
CA GLU A 35 -4.90 25.44 -10.99
C GLU A 35 -5.71 26.71 -11.32
N GLU A 36 -6.11 26.92 -12.57
CA GLU A 36 -6.82 28.14 -12.99
C GLU A 36 -8.30 28.20 -12.52
N LEU A 37 -8.84 27.10 -12.01
CA LEU A 37 -10.28 26.97 -11.69
C LEU A 37 -10.64 27.11 -10.20
N GLN A 38 -9.69 27.39 -9.31
CA GLN A 38 -9.98 27.61 -7.89
C GLN A 38 -9.27 28.85 -7.32
N LEU A 39 -9.80 30.04 -7.64
CA LEU A 39 -9.49 31.27 -6.93
C LEU A 39 -10.28 31.34 -5.62
N GLY A 40 -9.61 31.08 -4.49
CA GLY A 40 -10.08 31.36 -3.13
C GLY A 40 -8.91 31.35 -2.13
N PRO A 41 -8.87 32.23 -1.11
CA PRO A 41 -7.68 32.43 -0.29
C PRO A 41 -7.64 31.40 0.84
N VAL A 42 -7.00 30.26 0.61
CA VAL A 42 -6.45 29.45 1.70
C VAL A 42 -5.02 29.12 1.32
N GLN A 43 -4.08 29.61 2.11
CA GLN A 43 -2.67 29.27 2.05
C GLN A 43 -2.48 27.83 2.54
N ALA A 44 -3.05 26.87 1.81
CA ALA A 44 -2.77 25.46 1.97
C ALA A 44 -1.55 25.18 1.09
N MET A 45 -0.51 24.60 1.68
CA MET A 45 0.67 24.16 0.93
C MET A 45 0.22 23.30 -0.26
N PRO A 46 0.88 23.44 -1.43
CA PRO A 46 0.48 22.68 -2.61
C PRO A 46 0.53 21.18 -2.29
N PRO A 47 -0.47 20.40 -2.74
CA PRO A 47 -0.47 18.95 -2.54
C PRO A 47 0.81 18.36 -3.14
N PRO A 48 1.39 17.30 -2.53
CA PRO A 48 2.63 16.69 -3.01
C PRO A 48 2.47 16.29 -4.49
N GLN A 49 3.30 16.91 -5.35
CA GLN A 49 3.34 16.65 -6.78
C GLN A 49 4.04 15.30 -7.00
N ALA A 50 3.39 14.37 -7.70
CA ALA A 50 3.98 13.07 -8.01
C ALA A 50 4.39 12.96 -9.50
N PRO A 51 5.53 12.33 -9.82
CA PRO A 51 6.42 11.61 -8.90
C PRO A 51 7.24 12.55 -8.00
N VAL A 52 7.36 12.19 -6.73
CA VAL A 52 8.17 12.95 -5.76
C VAL A 52 9.63 12.58 -6.01
N GLU A 53 10.46 13.56 -6.32
CA GLU A 53 11.90 13.33 -6.51
C GLU A 53 12.65 13.62 -5.20
N ILE A 54 13.36 12.62 -4.70
CA ILE A 54 14.16 12.73 -3.47
C ILE A 54 15.58 12.29 -3.81
N HIS A 55 16.54 13.21 -3.70
CA HIS A 55 17.95 12.97 -4.04
C HIS A 55 18.19 12.39 -5.45
N GLY A 56 17.39 12.77 -6.44
CA GLY A 56 17.49 12.28 -7.82
C GLY A 56 16.76 10.96 -8.09
N THR A 57 16.22 10.31 -7.06
CA THR A 57 15.34 9.14 -7.22
C THR A 57 13.89 9.58 -7.30
N LYS A 58 13.15 9.05 -8.28
CA LYS A 58 11.71 9.26 -8.42
C LYS A 58 10.91 8.24 -7.61
N PHE A 59 10.00 8.73 -6.79
CA PHE A 59 9.10 7.93 -5.97
C PHE A 59 7.65 8.09 -6.42
N LEU A 60 6.91 6.99 -6.34
CA LEU A 60 5.46 6.96 -6.51
C LEU A 60 4.81 6.82 -5.13
N GLN A 61 3.95 7.77 -4.76
CA GLN A 61 3.21 7.70 -3.51
C GLN A 61 1.89 6.94 -3.72
N LEU A 62 1.74 5.83 -2.99
CA LEU A 62 0.51 5.06 -2.89
C LEU A 62 -0.18 5.39 -1.57
N ARG A 63 -1.41 5.88 -1.63
CA ARG A 63 -2.24 6.17 -0.46
C ARG A 63 -3.38 5.16 -0.36
N VAL A 64 -3.43 4.45 0.76
CA VAL A 64 -4.50 3.48 1.07
C VAL A 64 -5.22 3.94 2.34
N VAL A 65 -6.53 4.13 2.24
CA VAL A 65 -7.40 4.46 3.37
C VAL A 65 -8.30 3.26 3.63
N GLY A 66 -8.34 2.79 4.87
CA GLY A 66 -9.16 1.65 5.27
C GLY A 66 -9.63 1.79 6.70
N ALA A 67 -10.72 1.09 7.03
CA ALA A 67 -11.27 1.10 8.39
C ALA A 67 -10.35 0.38 9.40
N SER A 68 -9.65 -0.66 8.95
CA SER A 68 -8.60 -1.36 9.70
C SER A 68 -7.76 -2.21 8.75
N PHE A 69 -6.59 -2.66 9.23
CA PHE A 69 -5.69 -3.51 8.48
C PHE A 69 -5.29 -4.75 9.29
N LEU A 70 -5.11 -5.89 8.61
CA LEU A 70 -4.46 -7.08 9.14
C LEU A 70 -2.94 -6.91 9.09
N LEU A 71 -2.22 -7.75 9.84
CA LEU A 71 -0.76 -7.75 9.81
C LEU A 71 -0.24 -7.99 8.38
N ASN A 72 0.68 -7.15 7.94
CA ASN A 72 1.25 -7.15 6.57
C ASN A 72 0.25 -6.94 5.42
N GLN A 73 -1.01 -6.59 5.67
CA GLN A 73 -2.03 -6.47 4.61
C GLN A 73 -1.65 -5.50 3.51
N ILE A 74 -1.26 -4.28 3.87
CA ILE A 74 -0.87 -3.25 2.89
C ILE A 74 0.35 -3.72 2.09
N ARG A 75 1.36 -4.29 2.75
CA ARG A 75 2.57 -4.80 2.11
C ARG A 75 2.26 -5.91 1.11
N LYS A 76 1.36 -6.84 1.44
CA LYS A 76 0.91 -7.89 0.51
C LYS A 76 0.06 -7.33 -0.64
N MET A 77 -0.80 -6.33 -0.40
CA MET A 77 -1.56 -5.65 -1.46
C MET A 77 -0.63 -4.98 -2.47
N VAL A 78 0.39 -4.27 -1.98
CA VAL A 78 1.42 -3.65 -2.82
C VAL A 78 2.25 -4.70 -3.53
N GLY A 79 2.68 -5.76 -2.83
CA GLY A 79 3.43 -6.87 -3.41
C GLY A 79 2.73 -7.50 -4.61
N LEU A 80 1.45 -7.87 -4.47
CA LEU A 80 0.64 -8.39 -5.59
C LEU A 80 0.58 -7.40 -6.76
N THR A 81 0.40 -6.11 -6.48
CA THR A 81 0.33 -5.07 -7.51
C THR A 81 1.65 -4.94 -8.27
N LEU A 82 2.80 -5.06 -7.59
CA LEU A 82 4.12 -5.03 -8.21
C LEU A 82 4.34 -6.24 -9.12
N LEU A 83 3.94 -7.44 -8.70
CA LEU A 83 4.05 -8.66 -9.51
C LEU A 83 3.18 -8.60 -10.77
N ILE A 84 1.97 -8.02 -10.66
CA ILE A 84 1.09 -7.80 -11.81
C ILE A 84 1.71 -6.80 -12.79
N ASN A 85 2.26 -5.69 -12.29
CA ASN A 85 2.93 -4.70 -13.14
C ASN A 85 4.20 -5.25 -13.83
N LYS A 86 4.90 -6.20 -13.19
CA LYS A 86 6.02 -6.93 -13.83
C LYS A 86 5.58 -7.98 -14.84
N GLY A 87 4.28 -8.28 -14.93
CA GLY A 87 3.73 -9.29 -15.82
C GLY A 87 3.92 -10.73 -15.32
N TRP A 88 4.37 -10.93 -14.09
CA TRP A 88 4.60 -12.27 -13.53
C TRP A 88 3.31 -12.93 -13.03
N VAL A 89 2.28 -12.11 -12.77
CA VAL A 89 1.00 -12.55 -12.22
C VAL A 89 -0.12 -11.86 -13.01
N PRO A 90 -1.15 -12.58 -13.51
CA PRO A 90 -2.23 -11.95 -14.25
C PRO A 90 -3.13 -11.13 -13.33
N ARG A 91 -3.74 -10.06 -13.88
CA ARG A 91 -4.62 -9.15 -13.13
C ARG A 91 -5.83 -9.86 -12.50
N SER A 92 -6.28 -10.98 -13.06
CA SER A 92 -7.36 -11.82 -12.53
C SER A 92 -7.07 -12.33 -11.10
N GLU A 93 -5.79 -12.44 -10.72
CA GLU A 93 -5.37 -12.92 -9.41
C GLU A 93 -5.77 -11.98 -8.27
N ILE A 94 -6.03 -10.69 -8.55
CA ILE A 94 -6.59 -9.77 -7.54
C ILE A 94 -7.95 -10.28 -7.07
N ALA A 95 -8.83 -10.64 -8.01
CA ALA A 95 -10.16 -11.13 -7.67
C ALA A 95 -10.06 -12.47 -6.95
N ARG A 96 -9.23 -13.41 -7.46
CA ARG A 96 -9.01 -14.72 -6.83
C ARG A 96 -8.47 -14.60 -5.40
N ALA A 97 -7.47 -13.74 -5.16
CA ALA A 97 -6.89 -13.54 -3.84
C ALA A 97 -7.87 -12.95 -2.82
N LEU A 98 -8.93 -12.26 -3.27
CA LEU A 98 -9.99 -11.68 -2.44
C LEU A 98 -11.23 -12.60 -2.30
N THR A 99 -11.28 -13.72 -3.01
CA THR A 99 -12.36 -14.71 -2.95
C THR A 99 -12.24 -15.54 -1.68
N GLN A 100 -13.35 -15.65 -0.94
CA GLN A 100 -13.40 -16.46 0.27
C GLN A 100 -13.07 -17.93 -0.03
N GLY A 101 -12.21 -18.54 0.79
CA GLY A 101 -11.85 -19.96 0.66
C GLY A 101 -10.69 -20.23 -0.31
N GLU A 102 -10.46 -19.34 -1.28
CA GLU A 102 -9.31 -19.44 -2.18
C GLU A 102 -8.01 -19.18 -1.43
N ARG A 103 -6.99 -20.01 -1.67
CA ARG A 103 -5.65 -19.80 -1.13
C ARG A 103 -4.72 -19.23 -2.20
N ALA A 104 -3.96 -18.22 -1.81
CA ALA A 104 -2.94 -17.61 -2.63
C ALA A 104 -1.78 -17.14 -1.75
N ASN A 105 -0.56 -17.54 -2.09
CA ASN A 105 0.61 -16.97 -1.47
C ASN A 105 0.94 -15.61 -2.12
N VAL A 106 0.74 -14.54 -1.36
CA VAL A 106 1.11 -13.17 -1.75
C VAL A 106 2.35 -12.74 -0.96
N PRO A 107 3.48 -12.44 -1.61
CA PRO A 107 4.67 -11.97 -0.91
C PRO A 107 4.48 -10.52 -0.44
N PRO A 108 4.90 -10.18 0.79
CA PRO A 108 4.85 -8.81 1.26
C PRO A 108 5.98 -7.98 0.61
N ALA A 109 5.65 -6.81 0.06
CA ALA A 109 6.64 -5.82 -0.35
C ALA A 109 7.53 -5.38 0.83
N PRO A 110 8.72 -4.81 0.60
CA PRO A 110 9.55 -4.22 1.66
C PRO A 110 8.77 -3.25 2.57
N ALA A 111 9.15 -3.15 3.84
CA ALA A 111 8.45 -2.33 4.84
C ALA A 111 8.90 -0.85 4.80
N GLU A 112 10.06 -0.59 4.22
CA GLU A 112 10.84 0.64 4.36
C GLU A 112 10.14 1.85 3.74
N GLY A 113 9.27 1.63 2.75
CA GLY A 113 8.42 2.67 2.16
C GLY A 113 7.04 2.84 2.81
N LEU A 114 6.69 2.06 3.84
CA LEU A 114 5.36 2.09 4.45
C LEU A 114 5.31 3.13 5.59
N LEU A 115 4.46 4.13 5.41
CA LEU A 115 4.23 5.20 6.39
C LEU A 115 2.78 5.22 6.85
N LEU A 116 2.55 5.23 8.18
CA LEU A 116 1.26 5.62 8.74
C LEU A 116 1.13 7.14 8.61
N ASP A 117 0.34 7.60 7.64
CA ASP A 117 0.18 9.03 7.40
C ASP A 117 -0.82 9.65 8.38
N ASP A 118 -2.03 9.09 8.52
CA ASP A 118 -3.11 9.71 9.32
C ASP A 118 -4.01 8.70 10.06
N LEU A 119 -4.73 9.20 11.08
CA LEU A 119 -5.76 8.49 11.85
C LEU A 119 -7.09 9.25 11.73
N LEU A 120 -8.07 8.65 11.06
CA LEU A 120 -9.38 9.27 10.81
C LEU A 120 -10.35 9.00 11.96
N TYR A 121 -10.82 10.07 12.61
CA TYR A 121 -11.76 10.01 13.74
C TYR A 121 -13.20 10.35 13.36
N ASP A 122 -13.53 10.52 12.08
CA ASP A 122 -14.87 10.93 11.61
C ASP A 122 -16.00 10.08 12.19
N GLY A 123 -15.81 8.76 12.22
CA GLY A 123 -16.80 7.82 12.77
C GLY A 123 -16.96 7.98 14.28
N PHE A 124 -15.86 8.21 14.99
CA PHE A 124 -15.85 8.45 16.43
C PHE A 124 -16.53 9.78 16.77
N ASN A 125 -16.13 10.87 16.09
CA ASN A 125 -16.68 12.21 16.28
C ASN A 125 -18.19 12.21 16.00
N ARG A 126 -18.63 11.64 14.87
CA ARG A 126 -20.06 11.51 14.54
C ARG A 126 -20.87 10.76 15.62
N ARG A 127 -20.24 9.79 16.28
CA ARG A 127 -20.90 8.98 17.29
C ARG A 127 -20.97 9.67 18.64
N PHE A 128 -19.88 10.29 19.11
CA PHE A 128 -19.71 10.67 20.51
C PHE A 128 -19.57 12.17 20.79
N PHE A 129 -19.06 12.95 19.84
CA PHE A 129 -18.90 14.40 20.04
C PHE A 129 -20.26 15.07 20.25
N GLY A 130 -20.37 15.88 21.31
CA GLY A 130 -21.57 16.67 21.60
C GLY A 130 -22.81 15.88 22.04
N LYS A 131 -22.69 14.56 22.27
CA LYS A 131 -23.83 13.69 22.66
C LYS A 131 -23.90 13.32 24.14
N GLY A 132 -22.96 13.77 24.95
CA GLY A 132 -22.96 13.55 26.40
C GLY A 132 -22.66 12.11 26.85
N GLU A 133 -22.73 11.10 25.97
CA GLU A 133 -22.47 9.69 26.30
C GLU A 133 -21.08 9.42 26.90
N LEU A 134 -20.07 10.19 26.48
CA LEU A 134 -18.68 10.07 26.93
C LEU A 134 -18.12 11.38 27.52
N GLY A 135 -18.96 12.41 27.69
CA GLY A 135 -18.50 13.73 28.16
C GLY A 135 -17.50 14.44 27.23
N ILE A 136 -17.44 14.05 25.95
CA ILE A 136 -16.52 14.63 24.97
C ILE A 136 -17.12 15.92 24.42
N SER A 137 -16.55 17.05 24.85
CA SER A 137 -17.00 18.40 24.50
C SER A 137 -16.35 18.97 23.24
N GLU A 138 -15.28 18.35 22.74
CA GLU A 138 -14.52 18.82 21.58
C GLU A 138 -14.30 17.69 20.58
N GLU A 139 -14.21 18.05 19.30
CA GLU A 139 -13.92 17.11 18.24
C GLU A 139 -12.48 16.57 18.35
N VAL A 140 -12.29 15.26 18.20
CA VAL A 140 -10.94 14.69 18.09
C VAL A 140 -10.42 14.97 16.69
N SER A 141 -9.49 15.92 16.60
CA SER A 141 -8.83 16.30 15.35
C SER A 141 -7.35 16.65 15.57
N PHE A 142 -6.51 16.24 14.61
CA PHE A 142 -5.08 16.53 14.57
C PHE A 142 -4.71 17.57 13.50
N ALA A 143 -5.70 18.20 12.86
CA ALA A 143 -5.49 19.16 11.77
C ALA A 143 -4.56 20.32 12.15
N ARG A 144 -4.55 20.74 13.43
CA ARG A 144 -3.64 21.78 13.94
C ARG A 144 -2.15 21.42 13.81
N PHE A 145 -1.82 20.15 13.64
CA PHE A 145 -0.45 19.66 13.47
C PHE A 145 -0.11 19.35 12.01
N ASP A 146 -0.99 19.60 11.04
CA ASP A 146 -0.76 19.21 9.65
C ASP A 146 0.50 19.83 9.07
N GLY A 147 0.79 21.10 9.40
CA GLY A 147 2.04 21.76 9.02
C GLY A 147 3.27 21.07 9.59
N GLU A 148 3.30 20.79 10.90
CA GLU A 148 4.42 20.12 11.57
C GLU A 148 4.60 18.67 11.09
N ARG A 149 3.50 17.96 10.83
CA ARG A 149 3.50 16.60 10.28
C ARG A 149 4.09 16.57 8.88
N GLU A 150 3.70 17.51 8.02
CA GLU A 150 4.24 17.60 6.66
C GLU A 150 5.71 17.98 6.69
N GLN A 151 6.10 18.97 7.48
CA GLN A 151 7.51 19.34 7.67
C GLN A 151 8.34 18.14 8.15
N PHE A 152 7.86 17.38 9.13
CA PHE A 152 8.55 16.19 9.62
C PHE A 152 8.69 15.10 8.54
N LYS A 153 7.65 14.88 7.73
CA LYS A 153 7.72 13.95 6.58
C LYS A 153 8.81 14.36 5.61
N GLN A 154 8.86 15.64 5.23
CA GLN A 154 9.84 16.18 4.28
C GLN A 154 11.28 16.16 4.82
N GLU A 155 11.47 16.54 6.08
CA GLU A 155 12.81 16.71 6.66
C GLU A 155 13.41 15.40 7.19
N ARG A 156 12.58 14.44 7.62
CA ARG A 156 13.03 13.24 8.34
C ARG A 156 12.63 11.94 7.68
N ILE A 157 11.36 11.78 7.28
CA ILE A 157 10.86 10.49 6.81
C ILE A 157 11.27 10.23 5.36
N TYR A 158 10.95 11.14 4.44
CA TYR A 158 11.25 10.98 3.02
C TYR A 158 12.75 10.85 2.74
N PRO A 159 13.65 11.64 3.36
CA PRO A 159 15.09 11.43 3.21
C PRO A 159 15.57 10.08 3.76
N TYR A 160 14.94 9.56 4.82
CA TYR A 160 15.25 8.24 5.35
C TYR A 160 14.85 7.12 4.37
N ILE A 161 13.63 7.19 3.82
CA ILE A 161 13.15 6.24 2.81
C ILE A 161 14.04 6.27 1.57
N ALA A 162 14.49 7.47 1.18
CA ALA A 162 15.29 7.67 -0.02
C ALA A 162 16.79 7.36 0.15
N ARG A 163 17.26 6.85 1.29
CA ARG A 163 18.66 6.45 1.43
C ARG A 163 19.03 5.39 0.40
N PRO A 164 20.21 5.46 -0.23
CA PRO A 164 20.64 4.47 -1.24
C PRO A 164 20.57 3.03 -0.73
N GLU A 165 20.92 2.79 0.54
CA GLU A 165 20.87 1.45 1.17
C GLU A 165 19.45 0.85 1.23
N ASN A 166 18.40 1.68 1.09
CA ASN A 166 17.01 1.25 1.13
C ASN A 166 16.39 1.03 -0.26
N GLN A 167 17.06 1.39 -1.36
CA GLN A 167 16.41 1.45 -2.68
C GLN A 167 16.59 0.19 -3.55
N PRO A 168 17.74 -0.11 -4.18
CA PRO A 168 17.79 -1.18 -5.19
C PRO A 168 17.80 -2.56 -4.53
N ASP A 169 18.59 -2.71 -3.48
CA ASP A 169 18.85 -4.02 -2.88
C ASP A 169 17.59 -4.65 -2.29
N GLN A 170 16.75 -3.86 -1.62
CA GLN A 170 15.54 -4.40 -0.98
C GLN A 170 14.44 -4.75 -1.96
N ILE A 171 14.23 -3.92 -2.98
CA ILE A 171 13.19 -4.18 -3.98
C ILE A 171 13.63 -5.32 -4.92
N ASN A 172 14.92 -5.39 -5.27
CA ASN A 172 15.48 -6.50 -6.04
C ASN A 172 15.41 -7.79 -5.23
N HIS A 173 15.81 -7.78 -3.97
CA HIS A 173 15.68 -8.94 -3.08
C HIS A 173 14.22 -9.38 -2.93
N PHE A 174 13.27 -8.44 -2.87
CA PHE A 174 11.85 -8.75 -2.92
C PHE A 174 11.48 -9.49 -4.22
N PHE A 175 11.93 -9.00 -5.38
CA PHE A 175 11.66 -9.65 -6.66
C PHE A 175 12.33 -11.03 -6.78
N GLU A 176 13.57 -11.18 -6.33
CA GLU A 176 14.27 -12.47 -6.29
C GLU A 176 13.52 -13.48 -5.42
N ASN A 177 13.18 -13.11 -4.18
CA ASN A 177 12.41 -13.96 -3.30
C ASN A 177 11.02 -14.27 -3.84
N ALA A 178 10.35 -13.28 -4.44
CA ALA A 178 9.04 -13.47 -5.05
C ALA A 178 9.13 -14.42 -6.24
N TYR A 179 10.18 -14.32 -7.06
CA TYR A 179 10.45 -15.22 -8.16
C TYR A 179 10.74 -16.64 -7.69
N GLU A 180 11.63 -16.80 -6.70
CA GLU A 180 11.98 -18.11 -6.13
C GLU A 180 10.76 -18.78 -5.52
N ASN A 181 9.98 -18.04 -4.74
CA ASN A 181 8.68 -18.53 -4.28
C ASN A 181 7.88 -18.93 -5.51
N LEU A 182 7.63 -18.01 -6.46
CA LEU A 182 6.87 -18.23 -7.70
C LEU A 182 7.34 -19.39 -8.55
N VAL A 183 8.57 -19.90 -8.44
CA VAL A 183 9.11 -21.05 -9.20
C VAL A 183 9.21 -22.33 -8.36
N ASN A 184 9.40 -22.21 -7.05
CA ASN A 184 9.55 -23.31 -6.09
C ASN A 184 8.56 -23.14 -4.92
N PRO A 185 7.28 -23.54 -5.09
CA PRO A 185 6.26 -23.35 -4.06
C PRO A 185 6.53 -24.23 -2.86
N THR A 186 6.37 -23.68 -1.65
CA THR A 186 6.23 -24.46 -0.43
C THR A 186 4.75 -24.70 -0.12
N ASP A 187 4.39 -25.91 0.28
CA ASP A 187 2.99 -26.30 0.54
C ASP A 187 2.34 -25.57 1.75
N GLU A 188 3.12 -24.88 2.58
CA GLU A 188 2.64 -24.31 3.84
C GLU A 188 1.66 -23.12 3.68
N GLU A 189 1.78 -22.32 2.61
CA GLU A 189 0.99 -21.09 2.44
C GLU A 189 -0.09 -21.17 1.33
N GLY A 190 -0.28 -22.35 0.72
CA GLY A 190 -1.26 -22.61 -0.34
C GLY A 190 -0.71 -22.47 -1.76
N PRO A 191 -1.52 -22.77 -2.80
CA PRO A 191 -1.08 -22.69 -4.18
C PRO A 191 -0.72 -21.24 -4.49
N MET A 192 0.39 -21.07 -5.18
CA MET A 192 0.87 -19.73 -5.49
C MET A 192 -0.01 -19.03 -6.51
N LEU A 193 0.21 -17.71 -6.60
CA LEU A 193 -0.32 -16.86 -7.67
C LEU A 193 0.29 -17.28 -9.02
N ARG A 194 -0.15 -18.40 -9.58
CA ARG A 194 0.34 -18.91 -10.87
C ARG A 194 -0.83 -19.13 -11.81
N THR A 195 -0.65 -18.69 -13.05
CA THR A 195 -1.03 -19.50 -14.21
C THR A 195 0.23 -20.18 -14.73
N THR A 196 0.12 -21.43 -15.19
CA THR A 196 1.22 -22.21 -15.79
C THR A 196 1.94 -21.45 -16.91
N GLU A 197 1.20 -20.58 -17.60
CA GLU A 197 1.65 -19.70 -18.69
C GLU A 197 2.64 -18.59 -18.24
N ALA A 198 2.55 -18.11 -16.99
CA ALA A 198 3.46 -17.07 -16.47
C ALA A 198 4.86 -17.63 -16.18
N ILE A 199 4.95 -18.89 -15.77
CA ILE A 199 6.24 -19.57 -15.53
C ILE A 199 6.91 -19.98 -16.83
N GLU A 200 6.12 -20.43 -17.80
CA GLU A 200 6.64 -20.71 -19.14
C GLU A 200 7.20 -19.44 -19.77
N SER A 201 6.52 -18.29 -19.68
CA SER A 201 7.04 -17.01 -20.16
C SER A 201 8.26 -16.48 -19.36
N LEU A 202 8.33 -16.72 -18.05
CA LEU A 202 9.51 -16.41 -17.23
C LEU A 202 10.74 -17.26 -17.60
N ARG A 203 10.56 -18.53 -17.99
CA ARG A 203 11.64 -19.42 -18.46
C ARG A 203 12.27 -18.96 -19.79
N PHE A 204 11.51 -18.25 -20.62
CA PHE A 204 12.00 -17.74 -21.91
C PHE A 204 12.61 -16.32 -21.82
N ASN A 205 12.33 -15.57 -20.75
CA ASN A 205 12.77 -14.18 -20.55
C ASN A 205 13.69 -13.99 -19.33
N ALA A 206 14.43 -15.03 -18.92
CA ALA A 206 15.46 -14.87 -17.90
C ALA A 206 16.40 -13.72 -18.29
N PRO A 207 16.72 -12.78 -17.38
CA PRO A 207 17.58 -11.66 -17.70
C PRO A 207 18.90 -12.18 -18.24
N THR A 208 19.23 -11.80 -19.47
CA THR A 208 20.59 -11.95 -19.96
C THR A 208 21.39 -10.88 -19.24
N GLU A 209 22.12 -11.32 -18.22
CA GLU A 209 23.13 -10.58 -17.44
C GLU A 209 22.59 -9.61 -16.35
N ILE A 210 23.23 -9.72 -15.19
CA ILE A 210 23.13 -8.88 -13.98
C ILE A 210 24.10 -7.71 -14.13
#